data_AF-A0A0S4TKY3-F1
#
_entry.id   AF-A0A0S4TKY3-F1
#
_cell.length_a   1.000
_cell.length_b   1.000
_cell.length_c   1.000
_cell.angle_alpha   90.00
_cell.angle_beta   90.00
_cell.angle_gamma   90.00
#
_symmetry.space_group_name_H-M   'P 1'
#
loop_
_entity.id
_entity.type
_entity.pdbx_description
1 polymer ?
#
loop_
_entity_poly.entity_id
_entity_poly.type
_entity_poly.pdbx_seq_one_letter_code
_entity_poly.pdbx_strand_id
1 'polypeptide(L)'
;MISDTLRNNDLNLNAESDKTALTTGNSNHLLLGSQILEKNNSNLVESSICKIFPEEADRKIILENDIPLIMLCGLGSSGKTSIIKVLYDKVSPHETVSLYPTQSGSITLIKNESKILPCFGIIDLPGTAQIQDSLLGEDIFSKVSSLIFVIDSQNYPYNTEILRAKRLFQNAIQVKPGITFEVFLHKTDNETFSLDGAHLESQRDIHEKISSFIFQHGFGIDIRYHFTSIYNDSLLEAFSKVTQKISPFTQILEKLLDVLVISSSLEKAFLMDIYSRTFVASDSSLFDPIGFELCADILNVISEINEIYAPNCSLSRNSSGISCSINLDSGHLLHIQSIDHNIVLACVIRNEHVKNASLININIDILKQTLIQKVLSP
;
A
#
# COMPACT_ATOMS: atom_id res chain seq x y z
N MET A 1 66.39 24.70 -40.42
CA MET A 1 67.26 25.45 -39.50
C MET A 1 67.01 24.91 -38.10
N ILE A 2 68.01 24.18 -37.58
CA ILE A 2 68.31 23.92 -36.14
C ILE A 2 67.25 23.07 -35.41
N SER A 3 67.30 21.71 -35.43
CA SER A 3 68.13 20.78 -34.61
C SER A 3 67.72 20.72 -33.13
N ASP A 4 67.83 19.66 -32.34
CA ASP A 4 67.95 18.19 -32.43
C ASP A 4 68.03 17.70 -30.95
N THR A 5 67.99 16.37 -30.75
CA THR A 5 68.46 15.58 -29.57
C THR A 5 67.50 15.39 -28.38
N LEU A 6 66.91 14.19 -28.15
CA LEU A 6 67.47 12.89 -27.68
C LEU A 6 68.00 12.90 -26.23
N ARG A 7 67.36 12.11 -25.35
CA ARG A 7 68.00 10.94 -24.69
C ARG A 7 67.03 10.13 -23.80
N ASN A 8 66.98 8.83 -24.11
CA ASN A 8 66.57 7.73 -23.25
C ASN A 8 67.46 7.61 -22.00
N ASN A 9 66.97 6.92 -20.96
CA ASN A 9 67.64 5.76 -20.33
C ASN A 9 66.79 5.17 -19.18
N ASP A 10 66.15 4.04 -19.48
CA ASP A 10 66.21 2.72 -18.83
C ASP A 10 66.63 2.55 -17.35
N LEU A 11 65.81 1.73 -16.68
CA LEU A 11 66.13 0.59 -15.79
C LEU A 11 66.87 0.84 -14.45
N ASN A 12 66.21 0.48 -13.33
CA ASN A 12 66.58 -0.76 -12.62
C ASN A 12 65.66 -1.12 -11.44
N LEU A 13 65.32 -2.41 -11.42
CA LEU A 13 64.84 -3.20 -10.29
C LEU A 13 65.87 -3.20 -9.15
N ASN A 14 65.40 -3.34 -7.91
CA ASN A 14 66.06 -4.17 -6.89
C ASN A 14 65.05 -4.63 -5.84
N ALA A 15 65.01 -5.95 -5.67
CA ALA A 15 64.35 -6.69 -4.60
C ALA A 15 65.44 -7.19 -3.63
N GLU A 16 65.17 -7.18 -2.33
CA GLU A 16 65.78 -7.99 -1.26
C GLU A 16 65.06 -7.56 0.04
N SER A 17 64.10 -8.31 0.58
CA SER A 17 64.21 -9.50 1.46
C SER A 17 64.77 -9.21 2.85
N ASP A 18 63.90 -9.27 3.86
CA ASP A 18 64.29 -9.64 5.22
C ASP A 18 63.25 -10.61 5.81
N LYS A 19 63.74 -11.79 6.21
CA LYS A 19 63.03 -12.85 6.93
C LYS A 19 63.63 -12.94 8.34
N THR A 20 62.79 -12.86 9.37
CA THR A 20 62.87 -13.55 10.69
C THR A 20 61.68 -13.04 11.52
N ALA A 21 60.85 -13.79 12.27
CA ALA A 21 60.89 -15.14 12.78
C ALA A 21 59.45 -15.64 13.06
N LEU A 22 59.24 -16.95 12.97
CA LEU A 22 58.04 -17.65 13.46
C LEU A 22 58.02 -17.70 14.99
N THR A 23 56.85 -17.53 15.62
CA THR A 23 56.26 -18.53 16.54
C THR A 23 54.84 -18.14 17.01
N THR A 24 53.97 -19.17 16.99
CA THR A 24 52.79 -19.42 17.85
C THR A 24 51.51 -18.59 17.71
N GLY A 25 50.47 -19.26 17.19
CA GLY A 25 49.14 -19.30 17.84
C GLY A 25 48.10 -18.29 17.39
N ASN A 26 47.15 -18.74 16.57
CA ASN A 26 45.70 -18.76 16.87
C ASN A 26 44.81 -18.50 15.64
N SER A 27 43.91 -19.46 15.46
CA SER A 27 42.80 -19.57 14.53
C SER A 27 41.77 -18.45 14.70
N ASN A 28 42.10 -17.20 14.31
CA ASN A 28 41.16 -16.08 14.32
C ASN A 28 41.01 -15.36 12.96
N HIS A 29 41.69 -15.80 11.91
CA HIS A 29 41.74 -15.04 10.65
C HIS A 29 40.64 -15.37 9.62
N LEU A 30 39.78 -16.36 9.90
CA LEU A 30 38.62 -16.70 9.05
C LEU A 30 37.29 -16.04 9.51
N LEU A 31 37.26 -15.46 10.71
CA LEU A 31 36.09 -14.72 11.25
C LEU A 31 36.16 -13.21 11.00
N LEU A 32 37.35 -12.67 10.69
CA LEU A 32 37.52 -11.24 10.42
C LEU A 32 37.14 -10.87 8.98
N GLY A 33 37.22 -11.82 8.04
CA GLY A 33 36.80 -11.63 6.65
C GLY A 33 35.29 -11.52 6.47
N SER A 34 34.51 -12.29 7.22
CA SER A 34 33.04 -12.24 7.19
C SER A 34 32.50 -10.96 7.85
N GLN A 35 33.11 -10.50 8.96
CA GLN A 35 32.70 -9.26 9.64
C GLN A 35 33.03 -7.98 8.86
N ILE A 36 34.07 -8.00 8.01
CA ILE A 36 34.40 -6.85 7.15
C ILE A 36 33.51 -6.83 5.89
N LEU A 37 33.11 -7.99 5.36
CA LEU A 37 32.13 -8.09 4.27
C LEU A 37 30.72 -7.67 4.72
N GLU A 38 30.28 -8.08 5.92
CA GLU A 38 29.00 -7.64 6.51
C GLU A 38 28.99 -6.13 6.80
N LYS A 39 30.09 -5.56 7.34
CA LYS A 39 30.20 -4.11 7.58
C LYS A 39 30.28 -3.27 6.31
N ASN A 40 30.90 -3.79 5.25
CA ASN A 40 30.94 -3.08 3.97
C ASN A 40 29.59 -3.13 3.25
N ASN A 41 28.84 -4.24 3.38
CA ASN A 41 27.47 -4.32 2.87
C ASN A 41 26.52 -3.41 3.68
N SER A 42 26.60 -3.39 5.02
CA SER A 42 25.76 -2.50 5.84
C SER A 42 26.01 -1.01 5.54
N ASN A 43 27.27 -0.61 5.33
CA ASN A 43 27.61 0.77 4.98
C ASN A 43 27.17 1.17 3.56
N LEU A 44 27.17 0.23 2.59
CA LEU A 44 26.67 0.47 1.23
C LEU A 44 25.14 0.51 1.17
N VAL A 45 24.48 -0.35 1.93
CA VAL A 45 23.02 -0.39 2.10
C VAL A 45 22.52 0.89 2.79
N GLU A 46 23.16 1.30 3.90
CA GLU A 46 22.88 2.59 4.52
C GLU A 46 23.04 3.72 3.50
N SER A 47 24.09 3.72 2.67
CA SER A 47 24.30 4.78 1.68
C SER A 47 23.20 4.87 0.60
N SER A 48 22.50 3.78 0.29
CA SER A 48 21.45 3.73 -0.73
C SER A 48 20.09 4.11 -0.15
N ILE A 49 19.76 3.57 1.03
CA ILE A 49 18.56 3.96 1.79
C ILE A 49 18.65 5.44 2.20
N CYS A 50 19.82 5.93 2.58
CA CYS A 50 20.02 7.33 2.94
C CYS A 50 19.80 8.31 1.79
N LYS A 51 20.04 7.88 0.54
CA LYS A 51 19.79 8.69 -0.67
C LYS A 51 18.31 8.74 -1.04
N ILE A 52 17.56 7.67 -0.80
CA ILE A 52 16.13 7.63 -1.07
C ILE A 52 15.36 8.34 0.05
N PHE A 53 15.63 7.99 1.31
CA PHE A 53 14.94 8.51 2.49
C PHE A 53 15.89 9.43 3.26
N PRO A 54 15.76 10.76 3.14
CA PRO A 54 16.60 11.70 3.86
C PRO A 54 16.29 11.73 5.35
N GLU A 55 15.04 11.44 5.74
CA GLU A 55 14.60 11.49 7.14
C GLU A 55 14.99 10.23 7.92
N GLU A 56 15.56 10.42 9.12
CA GLU A 56 15.96 9.31 9.99
C GLU A 56 14.76 8.53 10.55
N ALA A 57 13.59 9.17 10.68
CA ALA A 57 12.37 8.52 11.15
C ALA A 57 11.92 7.41 10.18
N ASP A 58 11.95 7.70 8.87
CA ASP A 58 11.60 6.74 7.81
C ASP A 58 12.56 5.55 7.79
N ARG A 59 13.85 5.80 8.00
CA ARG A 59 14.87 4.75 8.06
C ARG A 59 14.64 3.81 9.24
N LYS A 60 14.27 4.35 10.41
CA LYS A 60 13.94 3.54 11.59
C LYS A 60 12.70 2.69 11.35
N ILE A 61 11.69 3.19 10.63
CA ILE A 61 10.51 2.40 10.27
C ILE A 61 10.92 1.21 9.38
N ILE A 62 11.78 1.45 8.38
CA ILE A 62 12.29 0.38 7.52
C ILE A 62 13.18 -0.58 8.30
N LEU A 63 14.00 -0.14 9.26
CA LEU A 63 15.00 -1.02 9.88
C LEU A 63 14.47 -1.74 11.14
N GLU A 64 13.69 -1.05 11.98
CA GLU A 64 13.40 -1.50 13.36
C GLU A 64 11.98 -2.05 13.55
N ASN A 65 11.00 -1.71 12.69
CA ASN A 65 9.61 -2.14 12.87
C ASN A 65 9.23 -3.32 11.96
N ASP A 66 8.56 -4.33 12.52
CA ASP A 66 7.96 -5.48 11.78
C ASP A 66 6.58 -5.14 11.20
N ILE A 67 6.37 -3.87 10.83
CA ILE A 67 5.11 -3.38 10.29
C ILE A 67 5.09 -3.67 8.78
N PRO A 68 4.00 -4.23 8.22
CA PRO A 68 3.90 -4.46 6.79
C PRO A 68 3.98 -3.14 6.01
N LEU A 69 4.72 -3.14 4.90
CA LEU A 69 4.89 -1.96 4.06
C LEU A 69 4.16 -2.13 2.73
N ILE A 70 3.46 -1.08 2.30
CA ILE A 70 2.86 -0.92 0.97
C ILE A 70 3.76 0.01 0.18
N MET A 71 4.20 -0.43 -0.98
CA MET A 71 5.11 0.34 -1.81
C MET A 71 4.39 0.89 -3.04
N LEU A 72 4.33 2.22 -3.17
CA LEU A 72 3.79 2.89 -4.36
C LEU A 72 4.92 3.22 -5.32
N CYS A 73 4.93 2.51 -6.45
CA CYS A 73 5.90 2.65 -7.54
C CYS A 73 5.23 3.22 -8.79
N GLY A 74 6.01 3.81 -9.70
CA GLY A 74 5.51 4.37 -10.95
C GLY A 74 6.39 5.50 -11.49
N LEU A 75 6.13 5.92 -12.73
CA LEU A 75 6.86 7.03 -13.36
C LEU A 75 6.67 8.36 -12.62
N GLY A 76 7.51 9.34 -12.93
CA GLY A 76 7.25 10.74 -12.56
C GLY A 76 5.85 11.16 -13.00
N SER A 77 5.20 12.03 -12.23
CA SER A 77 3.86 12.58 -12.52
C SER A 77 2.70 11.57 -12.67
N SER A 78 2.89 10.29 -12.32
CA SER A 78 1.83 9.27 -12.40
C SER A 78 0.71 9.42 -11.35
N GLY A 79 0.86 10.30 -10.35
CA GLY A 79 -0.18 10.56 -9.34
C GLY A 79 0.01 9.86 -7.99
N LYS A 80 1.13 9.17 -7.74
CA LYS A 80 1.43 8.46 -6.47
C LYS A 80 1.21 9.31 -5.22
N THR A 81 1.84 10.48 -5.17
CA THR A 81 1.74 11.38 -4.02
C THR A 81 0.33 11.94 -3.88
N SER A 82 -0.37 12.22 -4.99
CA SER A 82 -1.76 12.64 -4.97
C SER A 82 -2.66 11.57 -4.36
N ILE A 83 -2.45 10.30 -4.70
CA ILE A 83 -3.18 9.16 -4.11
C ILE A 83 -3.02 9.14 -2.59
N ILE A 84 -1.79 9.24 -2.07
CA ILE A 84 -1.53 9.19 -0.62
C ILE A 84 -2.22 10.35 0.09
N LYS A 85 -2.09 11.57 -0.43
CA LYS A 85 -2.66 12.78 0.20
C LYS A 85 -4.19 12.80 0.19
N VAL A 86 -4.81 12.32 -0.89
CA VAL A 86 -6.28 12.24 -0.97
C VAL A 86 -6.82 11.18 0.00
N LEU A 87 -6.13 10.05 0.13
CA LEU A 87 -6.57 8.96 1.00
C LEU A 87 -6.38 9.26 2.50
N TYR A 88 -5.23 9.82 2.89
CA TYR A 88 -4.84 9.91 4.30
C TYR A 88 -4.74 11.33 4.86
N ASP A 89 -4.44 12.33 4.02
CA ASP A 89 -4.33 13.73 4.46
C ASP A 89 -5.65 14.51 4.26
N LYS A 90 -6.69 13.86 3.70
CA LYS A 90 -7.98 14.47 3.34
C LYS A 90 -7.83 15.72 2.45
N VAL A 91 -6.78 15.78 1.64
CA VAL A 91 -6.56 16.88 0.70
C VAL A 91 -7.56 16.76 -0.45
N SER A 92 -8.18 17.87 -0.84
CA SER A 92 -9.14 17.86 -1.95
C SER A 92 -8.42 17.47 -3.26
N PRO A 93 -9.04 16.68 -4.15
CA PRO A 93 -8.42 16.29 -5.42
C PRO A 93 -7.96 17.49 -6.26
N HIS A 94 -8.67 18.62 -6.18
CA HIS A 94 -8.34 19.86 -6.88
C HIS A 94 -7.07 20.54 -6.35
N GLU A 95 -6.80 20.46 -5.04
CA GLU A 95 -5.56 20.99 -4.44
C GLU A 95 -4.34 20.17 -4.86
N THR A 96 -4.50 18.89 -5.19
CA THR A 96 -3.38 18.02 -5.56
C THR A 96 -2.69 18.41 -6.87
N VAL A 97 -3.35 19.20 -7.72
CA VAL A 97 -2.75 19.74 -8.96
C VAL A 97 -1.55 20.64 -8.66
N SER A 98 -1.54 21.27 -7.48
CA SER A 98 -0.48 22.19 -7.05
C SER A 98 0.73 21.49 -6.42
N LEU A 99 0.74 20.16 -6.35
CA LEU A 99 1.81 19.41 -5.72
C LEU A 99 3.11 19.46 -6.52
N TYR A 100 4.20 19.73 -5.81
CA TYR A 100 5.54 19.65 -6.38
C TYR A 100 5.97 18.19 -6.61
N PRO A 101 6.76 17.92 -7.66
CA PRO A 101 7.31 16.59 -7.89
C PRO A 101 8.14 16.09 -6.71
N THR A 102 7.87 14.86 -6.27
CA THR A 102 8.57 14.19 -5.16
C THR A 102 10.05 13.97 -5.50
N GLN A 103 10.93 14.67 -4.77
CA GLN A 103 12.38 14.62 -4.96
C GLN A 103 13.06 13.53 -4.13
N SER A 104 12.47 13.17 -2.98
CA SER A 104 12.95 12.16 -2.05
C SER A 104 11.81 11.23 -1.63
N GLY A 105 12.12 9.97 -1.34
CA GLY A 105 11.14 9.04 -0.81
C GLY A 105 10.69 9.45 0.58
N SER A 106 9.41 9.20 0.87
CA SER A 106 8.80 9.45 2.18
C SER A 106 7.99 8.24 2.62
N ILE A 107 7.88 8.04 3.94
CA ILE A 107 7.07 6.97 4.51
C ILE A 107 5.94 7.56 5.35
N THR A 108 4.72 7.29 4.95
CA THR A 108 3.53 7.63 5.74
C THR A 108 3.13 6.42 6.57
N LEU A 109 3.34 6.52 7.88
CA LEU A 109 3.02 5.44 8.82
C LEU A 109 1.59 5.59 9.32
N ILE A 110 0.75 4.60 9.01
CA ILE A 110 -0.63 4.55 9.47
C ILE A 110 -0.69 3.67 10.72
N LYS A 111 -0.71 4.34 11.86
CA LYS A 111 -0.89 3.70 13.18
C LYS A 111 -2.36 3.72 13.54
N ASN A 112 -2.92 2.53 13.69
CA ASN A 112 -4.27 2.35 14.19
C ASN A 112 -4.20 1.85 15.64
N GLU A 113 -5.01 2.45 16.53
CA GLU A 113 -5.08 2.03 17.94
C GLU A 113 -5.81 0.69 18.11
N SER A 114 -6.71 0.35 17.16
CA SER A 114 -7.42 -0.93 17.14
C SER A 114 -6.54 -2.04 16.55
N LYS A 115 -6.50 -3.21 17.21
CA LYS A 115 -5.79 -4.40 16.69
C LYS A 115 -6.47 -5.03 15.46
N ILE A 116 -7.73 -4.70 15.20
CA ILE A 116 -8.48 -5.22 14.04
C ILE A 116 -7.97 -4.55 12.75
N LEU A 117 -7.58 -3.28 12.83
CA LEU A 117 -7.02 -2.55 11.71
C LEU A 117 -5.53 -2.87 11.58
N PRO A 118 -5.05 -3.27 10.39
CA PRO A 118 -3.61 -3.42 10.19
C PRO A 118 -2.94 -2.06 10.35
N CYS A 119 -1.86 -2.02 11.14
CA CYS A 119 -0.89 -0.94 11.04
C CYS A 119 0.00 -1.24 9.84
N PHE A 120 0.19 -0.28 8.95
CA PHE A 120 1.08 -0.42 7.80
C PHE A 120 1.75 0.91 7.46
N GLY A 121 2.90 0.85 6.80
CA GLY A 121 3.58 2.02 6.25
C GLY A 121 3.39 2.09 4.74
N ILE A 122 3.07 3.26 4.22
CA ILE A 122 3.03 3.52 2.79
C ILE A 122 4.32 4.22 2.39
N ILE A 123 5.03 3.64 1.44
CA ILE A 123 6.26 4.19 0.87
C ILE A 123 5.91 4.94 -0.42
N ASP A 124 6.15 6.25 -0.44
CA ASP A 124 6.16 7.05 -1.67
C ASP A 124 7.59 7.09 -2.23
N LEU A 125 7.74 6.78 -3.51
CA LEU A 125 9.04 6.78 -4.18
C LEU A 125 9.14 7.87 -5.23
N PRO A 126 10.30 8.55 -5.33
CA PRO A 126 10.52 9.56 -6.36
C PRO A 126 10.46 8.93 -7.74
N GLY A 127 9.79 9.59 -8.69
CA GLY A 127 9.50 9.02 -10.02
C GLY A 127 10.69 8.94 -10.99
N THR A 128 11.85 9.47 -10.63
CA THR A 128 13.05 9.47 -11.47
C THR A 128 13.55 8.03 -11.70
N ALA A 129 13.75 7.68 -12.98
CA ALA A 129 14.05 6.31 -13.42
C ALA A 129 15.35 5.72 -12.84
N GLN A 130 16.32 6.57 -12.51
CA GLN A 130 17.61 6.14 -11.99
C GLN A 130 17.57 5.81 -10.49
N ILE A 131 16.59 6.34 -9.75
CA ILE A 131 16.57 6.21 -8.29
C ILE A 131 15.92 4.89 -7.86
N GLN A 132 14.88 4.43 -8.53
CA GLN A 132 14.18 3.21 -8.10
C GLN A 132 14.92 1.93 -8.50
N ASP A 133 15.44 1.82 -9.72
CA ASP A 133 15.98 0.53 -10.20
C ASP A 133 17.36 0.17 -9.60
N SER A 134 18.15 1.15 -9.15
CA SER A 134 19.52 0.94 -8.64
C SER A 134 19.71 1.21 -7.15
N LEU A 135 18.79 1.91 -6.48
CA LEU A 135 18.91 2.21 -5.04
C LEU A 135 17.89 1.45 -4.17
N LEU A 136 16.90 0.78 -4.76
CA LEU A 136 16.01 -0.12 -4.01
C LEU A 136 16.77 -1.40 -3.68
N GLY A 137 17.36 -1.42 -2.47
CA GLY A 137 18.07 -2.59 -1.94
C GLY A 137 17.12 -3.75 -1.60
N GLU A 138 17.70 -4.95 -1.52
CA GLU A 138 17.01 -6.18 -1.11
C GLU A 138 16.30 -6.01 0.25
N ASP A 139 16.87 -5.20 1.14
CA ASP A 139 16.32 -4.90 2.47
C ASP A 139 14.93 -4.27 2.42
N ILE A 140 14.68 -3.34 1.48
CA ILE A 140 13.36 -2.70 1.34
C ILE A 140 12.36 -3.74 0.85
N PHE A 141 12.71 -4.48 -0.21
CA PHE A 141 11.82 -5.51 -0.78
C PHE A 141 11.53 -6.65 0.20
N SER A 142 12.47 -6.97 1.11
CA SER A 142 12.25 -7.99 2.14
C SER A 142 11.07 -7.66 3.07
N LYS A 143 10.84 -6.37 3.36
CA LYS A 143 9.79 -5.90 4.26
C LYS A 143 8.49 -5.51 3.55
N VAL A 144 8.54 -5.25 2.26
CA VAL A 144 7.32 -4.96 1.48
C VAL A 144 6.39 -6.17 1.49
N SER A 145 5.10 -5.89 1.70
CA SER A 145 4.00 -6.87 1.69
C SER A 145 3.23 -6.78 0.37
N SER A 146 2.90 -5.56 -0.04
CA SER A 146 2.15 -5.26 -1.26
C SER A 146 2.88 -4.21 -2.08
N LEU A 147 3.02 -4.45 -3.38
CA LEU A 147 3.62 -3.51 -4.32
C LEU A 147 2.54 -3.04 -5.29
N ILE A 148 2.27 -1.73 -5.27
CA ILE A 148 1.33 -1.06 -6.15
C ILE A 148 2.11 -0.31 -7.23
N PHE A 149 1.92 -0.67 -8.49
CA PHE A 149 2.51 0.03 -9.63
C PHE A 149 1.46 0.93 -10.31
N VAL A 150 1.66 2.24 -10.22
CA VAL A 150 0.76 3.26 -10.76
C VAL A 150 1.17 3.62 -12.19
N ILE A 151 0.27 3.34 -13.13
CA ILE A 151 0.38 3.65 -14.56
C ILE A 151 -0.58 4.81 -14.84
N ASP A 152 -0.08 5.88 -15.43
CA ASP A 152 -0.92 6.97 -15.92
C ASP A 152 -1.63 6.52 -17.21
N SER A 153 -2.95 6.38 -17.18
CA SER A 153 -3.73 5.93 -18.33
C SER A 153 -3.78 6.98 -19.44
N GLN A 154 -3.48 8.25 -19.15
CA GLN A 154 -3.48 9.32 -20.14
C GLN A 154 -2.17 9.35 -20.96
N ASN A 155 -1.10 8.73 -20.48
CA ASN A 155 0.22 8.76 -21.10
C ASN A 155 0.42 7.61 -22.11
N TYR A 156 -0.42 7.55 -23.15
CA TYR A 156 -0.24 6.58 -24.23
C TYR A 156 0.89 7.02 -25.19
N PRO A 157 1.84 6.14 -25.57
CA PRO A 157 1.90 4.70 -25.35
C PRO A 157 2.64 4.24 -24.06
N TYR A 158 2.08 3.23 -23.37
CA TYR A 158 2.54 2.72 -22.07
C TYR A 158 3.85 1.88 -22.05
N ASN A 159 4.66 1.94 -23.11
CA ASN A 159 5.79 1.03 -23.28
C ASN A 159 6.86 1.22 -22.19
N THR A 160 7.08 2.46 -21.77
CA THR A 160 8.06 2.82 -20.74
C THR A 160 7.65 2.33 -19.35
N GLU A 161 6.37 2.48 -19.02
CA GLU A 161 5.72 2.06 -17.79
C GLU A 161 5.79 0.54 -17.67
N ILE A 162 5.44 -0.18 -18.74
CA ILE A 162 5.48 -1.63 -18.80
C ILE A 162 6.92 -2.14 -18.64
N LEU A 163 7.90 -1.54 -19.33
CA LEU A 163 9.30 -1.95 -19.21
C LEU A 163 9.81 -1.78 -17.77
N ARG A 164 9.41 -0.69 -17.11
CA ARG A 164 9.77 -0.42 -15.71
C ARG A 164 9.07 -1.39 -14.75
N ALA A 165 7.78 -1.63 -14.91
CA ALA A 165 7.03 -2.60 -14.13
C ALA A 165 7.68 -3.99 -14.21
N LYS A 166 8.07 -4.43 -15.41
CA LYS A 166 8.76 -5.70 -15.63
C LYS A 166 10.05 -5.84 -14.82
N ARG A 167 10.90 -4.81 -14.83
CA ARG A 167 12.16 -4.80 -14.06
C ARG A 167 11.91 -4.82 -12.56
N LEU A 168 11.01 -3.98 -12.07
CA LEU A 168 10.67 -3.92 -10.64
C LEU A 168 10.07 -5.22 -10.14
N PHE A 169 9.15 -5.81 -10.91
CA PHE A 169 8.52 -7.08 -10.54
C PHE A 169 9.57 -8.19 -10.52
N GLN A 170 10.43 -8.28 -11.54
CA GLN A 170 11.52 -9.26 -11.56
C GLN A 170 12.40 -9.16 -10.31
N ASN A 171 12.84 -7.95 -9.95
CA ASN A 171 13.69 -7.73 -8.77
C ASN A 171 12.95 -8.09 -7.47
N ALA A 172 11.70 -7.64 -7.32
CA ALA A 172 10.90 -7.90 -6.14
C ALA A 172 10.64 -9.41 -5.93
N ILE A 173 10.33 -10.13 -7.01
CA ILE A 173 10.06 -11.57 -6.98
C ILE A 173 11.30 -12.37 -6.59
N GLN A 174 12.48 -11.97 -7.08
CA GLN A 174 13.75 -12.61 -6.72
C GLN A 174 14.06 -12.49 -5.23
N VAL A 175 13.73 -11.35 -4.61
CA VAL A 175 13.97 -11.11 -3.19
C VAL A 175 12.91 -11.80 -2.32
N LYS A 176 11.63 -11.64 -2.64
CA LYS A 176 10.52 -12.16 -1.85
C LYS A 176 9.35 -12.59 -2.73
N PRO A 177 9.13 -13.90 -2.93
CA PRO A 177 8.05 -14.41 -3.76
C PRO A 177 6.65 -14.20 -3.14
N GLY A 178 6.56 -13.88 -1.85
CA GLY A 178 5.30 -13.64 -1.14
C GLY A 178 4.73 -12.22 -1.27
N ILE A 179 5.30 -11.36 -2.12
CA ILE A 179 4.78 -10.01 -2.37
C ILE A 179 3.53 -10.10 -3.24
N THR A 180 2.47 -9.37 -2.87
CA THR A 180 1.29 -9.23 -3.71
C THR A 180 1.45 -8.05 -4.67
N PHE A 181 1.25 -8.29 -5.97
CA PHE A 181 1.41 -7.29 -7.01
C PHE A 181 0.07 -6.73 -7.47
N GLU A 182 -0.03 -5.41 -7.48
CA GLU A 182 -1.21 -4.68 -7.92
C GLU A 182 -0.81 -3.56 -8.88
N VAL A 183 -1.59 -3.38 -9.94
CA VAL A 183 -1.36 -2.36 -10.96
C VAL A 183 -2.56 -1.43 -10.98
N PHE A 184 -2.31 -0.16 -10.70
CA PHE A 184 -3.33 0.89 -10.75
C PHE A 184 -3.22 1.61 -12.09
N LEU A 185 -4.23 1.43 -12.93
CA LEU A 185 -4.45 2.25 -14.12
C LEU A 185 -5.12 3.53 -13.64
N HIS A 186 -4.33 4.58 -13.51
CA HIS A 186 -4.68 5.82 -12.83
C HIS A 186 -5.02 6.94 -13.80
N LYS A 187 -5.87 7.89 -13.37
CA LYS A 187 -6.40 9.01 -14.18
C LYS A 187 -7.36 8.57 -15.29
N THR A 188 -8.26 7.66 -14.93
CA THR A 188 -9.33 7.15 -15.80
C THR A 188 -10.55 8.07 -15.86
N ASP A 189 -10.40 9.33 -15.42
CA ASP A 189 -11.44 10.36 -15.31
C ASP A 189 -11.86 10.98 -16.64
N ASN A 190 -11.06 10.84 -17.71
CA ASN A 190 -11.41 11.41 -19.01
C ASN A 190 -12.62 10.69 -19.62
N GLU A 191 -13.65 11.44 -20.01
CA GLU A 191 -14.88 10.90 -20.62
C GLU A 191 -14.63 10.19 -21.96
N THR A 192 -13.62 10.63 -22.73
CA THR A 192 -13.17 9.93 -23.95
C THR A 192 -12.72 8.52 -23.68
N PHE A 193 -12.25 8.31 -22.46
CA PHE A 193 -11.83 7.03 -21.98
C PHE A 193 -13.13 6.16 -21.84
N SER A 194 -14.15 6.61 -21.12
CA SER A 194 -15.31 5.81 -20.66
C SER A 194 -16.21 5.16 -21.73
N LEU A 195 -16.26 5.69 -22.95
CA LEU A 195 -17.31 5.36 -23.93
C LEU A 195 -17.03 4.17 -24.85
N ASP A 196 -15.76 3.83 -25.12
CA ASP A 196 -15.42 2.94 -26.26
C ASP A 196 -14.87 1.56 -25.88
N GLY A 197 -14.86 1.16 -24.60
CA GLY A 197 -14.26 -0.12 -24.17
C GLY A 197 -12.74 -0.19 -24.34
N ALA A 198 -12.11 0.90 -24.83
CA ALA A 198 -10.67 1.06 -25.01
C ALA A 198 -9.87 0.81 -23.71
N HIS A 199 -10.50 0.94 -22.54
CA HIS A 199 -9.86 0.61 -21.24
C HIS A 199 -9.62 -0.85 -21.06
N LEU A 200 -10.59 -1.65 -21.46
CA LEU A 200 -10.51 -3.09 -21.33
C LEU A 200 -9.49 -3.62 -22.31
N GLU A 201 -9.41 -3.04 -23.52
CA GLU A 201 -8.34 -3.33 -24.47
C GLU A 201 -6.97 -2.90 -23.93
N SER A 202 -6.83 -1.67 -23.42
CA SER A 202 -5.58 -1.18 -22.85
C SER A 202 -5.13 -2.00 -21.64
N GLN A 203 -6.05 -2.35 -20.74
CA GLN A 203 -5.80 -3.21 -19.60
C GLN A 203 -5.37 -4.60 -20.06
N ARG A 204 -6.07 -5.18 -21.05
CA ARG A 204 -5.73 -6.48 -21.62
C ARG A 204 -4.34 -6.46 -22.27
N ASP A 205 -4.01 -5.42 -23.01
CA ASP A 205 -2.69 -5.24 -23.63
C ASP A 205 -1.58 -5.16 -22.59
N ILE A 206 -1.79 -4.37 -21.52
CA ILE A 206 -0.83 -4.25 -20.41
C ILE A 206 -0.70 -5.59 -19.69
N HIS A 207 -1.82 -6.26 -19.41
CA HIS A 207 -1.86 -7.58 -18.78
C HIS A 207 -1.12 -8.62 -19.62
N GLU A 208 -1.39 -8.73 -20.91
CA GLU A 208 -0.73 -9.69 -21.80
C GLU A 208 0.78 -9.41 -21.89
N LYS A 209 1.19 -8.13 -21.99
CA LYS A 209 2.61 -7.76 -22.05
C LYS A 209 3.37 -8.05 -20.76
N ILE A 210 2.77 -7.85 -19.59
CA ILE A 210 3.42 -8.11 -18.30
C ILE A 210 3.39 -9.61 -17.98
N SER A 211 2.23 -10.26 -18.15
CA SER A 211 2.06 -11.70 -17.86
C SER A 211 2.92 -12.57 -18.75
N SER A 212 3.06 -12.25 -20.05
CA SER A 212 3.97 -12.96 -20.94
C SER A 212 5.43 -12.87 -20.48
N PHE A 213 5.86 -11.72 -19.96
CA PHE A 213 7.21 -11.56 -19.43
C PHE A 213 7.43 -12.37 -18.15
N ILE A 214 6.45 -12.38 -17.25
CA ILE A 214 6.52 -13.13 -15.99
C ILE A 214 6.55 -14.64 -16.27
N PHE A 215 5.73 -15.10 -17.21
CA PHE A 215 5.71 -16.50 -17.65
C PHE A 215 7.03 -16.92 -18.30
N GLN A 216 7.65 -16.07 -19.12
CA GLN A 216 8.97 -16.32 -19.70
C GLN A 216 10.07 -16.50 -18.65
N HIS A 217 9.94 -15.83 -17.50
CA HIS A 217 10.88 -15.98 -16.38
C HIS A 217 10.49 -17.13 -15.42
N GLY A 218 9.39 -17.84 -15.69
CA GLY A 218 8.95 -19.02 -14.92
C GLY A 218 8.24 -18.68 -13.60
N PHE A 219 7.78 -17.44 -13.41
CA PHE A 219 7.07 -17.04 -12.19
C PHE A 219 5.56 -17.27 -12.35
N GLY A 220 4.91 -17.90 -11.36
CA GLY A 220 3.47 -18.16 -11.33
C GLY A 220 2.73 -17.18 -10.42
N ILE A 221 2.73 -15.90 -10.77
CA ILE A 221 2.20 -14.83 -9.91
C ILE A 221 0.97 -14.21 -10.56
N ASP A 222 -0.07 -14.02 -9.76
CA ASP A 222 -1.29 -13.32 -10.15
C ASP A 222 -1.15 -11.81 -9.89
N ILE A 223 -1.36 -11.00 -10.92
CA ILE A 223 -1.33 -9.53 -10.82
C ILE A 223 -2.75 -9.02 -10.93
N ARG A 224 -3.17 -8.20 -9.95
CA ARG A 224 -4.48 -7.55 -9.98
C ARG A 224 -4.39 -6.18 -10.61
N TYR A 225 -5.40 -5.83 -11.40
CA TYR A 225 -5.49 -4.57 -12.12
C TYR A 225 -6.72 -3.81 -11.63
N HIS A 226 -6.53 -2.54 -11.34
CA HIS A 226 -7.58 -1.65 -10.84
C HIS A 226 -7.61 -0.37 -11.65
N PHE A 227 -8.81 0.06 -12.06
CA PHE A 227 -9.02 1.41 -12.58
C PHE A 227 -9.21 2.34 -11.40
N THR A 228 -8.45 3.44 -11.39
CA THR A 228 -8.44 4.36 -10.25
C THR A 228 -8.47 5.81 -10.73
N SER A 229 -9.26 6.62 -10.03
CA SER A 229 -9.28 8.07 -10.17
C SER A 229 -9.30 8.70 -8.78
N ILE A 230 -8.61 9.83 -8.61
CA ILE A 230 -8.69 10.63 -7.38
C ILE A 230 -10.03 11.37 -7.23
N TYR A 231 -10.82 11.45 -8.29
CA TYR A 231 -12.10 12.16 -8.30
C TYR A 231 -13.29 11.28 -7.91
N ASN A 232 -13.12 9.95 -7.94
CA ASN A 232 -14.18 8.98 -7.67
C ASN A 232 -13.72 7.96 -6.62
N ASP A 233 -14.65 7.27 -5.98
CA ASP A 233 -14.37 6.27 -4.95
C ASP A 233 -13.71 4.98 -5.43
N SER A 234 -13.49 4.84 -6.74
CA SER A 234 -12.68 3.76 -7.35
C SER A 234 -11.30 3.59 -6.69
N LEU A 235 -10.68 4.69 -6.24
CA LEU A 235 -9.40 4.64 -5.53
C LEU A 235 -9.57 4.02 -4.14
N LEU A 236 -10.65 4.37 -3.43
CA LEU A 236 -10.97 3.79 -2.12
C LEU A 236 -11.25 2.30 -2.25
N GLU A 237 -12.00 1.88 -3.27
CA GLU A 237 -12.25 0.47 -3.55
C GLU A 237 -10.95 -0.30 -3.80
N ALA A 238 -10.10 0.21 -4.70
CA ALA A 238 -8.84 -0.43 -5.05
C ALA A 238 -7.93 -0.54 -3.82
N PHE A 239 -7.81 0.54 -3.05
CA PHE A 239 -6.96 0.55 -1.85
C PHE A 239 -7.51 -0.36 -0.75
N SER A 240 -8.83 -0.46 -0.60
CA SER A 240 -9.47 -1.38 0.34
C SER A 240 -9.15 -2.84 0.03
N LYS A 241 -9.06 -3.20 -1.25
CA LYS A 241 -8.63 -4.55 -1.69
C LYS A 241 -7.15 -4.81 -1.36
N VAL A 242 -6.30 -3.79 -1.38
CA VAL A 242 -4.89 -3.89 -0.94
C VAL A 242 -4.83 -4.12 0.57
N THR A 243 -5.51 -3.28 1.35
CA THR A 243 -5.46 -3.32 2.82
C THR A 243 -6.05 -4.61 3.36
N GLN A 244 -7.09 -5.13 2.72
CA GLN A 244 -7.69 -6.41 3.03
C GLN A 244 -6.68 -7.58 2.94
N LYS A 245 -5.70 -7.54 2.01
CA LYS A 245 -4.68 -8.60 1.92
C LYS A 245 -3.62 -8.53 3.02
N ILE A 246 -3.41 -7.33 3.57
CA ILE A 246 -2.39 -7.09 4.60
C ILE A 246 -2.89 -7.56 5.96
N SER A 247 -4.21 -7.50 6.19
CA SER A 247 -4.79 -7.96 7.45
C SER A 247 -4.72 -9.49 7.58
N PRO A 248 -4.12 -10.03 8.67
CA PRO A 248 -4.05 -11.46 8.89
C PRO A 248 -5.40 -12.08 9.25
N PHE A 249 -6.37 -11.27 9.69
CA PHE A 249 -7.68 -11.73 10.16
C PHE A 249 -8.78 -11.69 9.10
N THR A 250 -8.45 -11.31 7.86
CA THR A 250 -9.43 -11.11 6.77
C THR A 250 -10.39 -12.27 6.59
N GLN A 251 -9.89 -13.51 6.54
CA GLN A 251 -10.75 -14.69 6.35
C GLN A 251 -11.72 -14.93 7.51
N ILE A 252 -11.34 -14.53 8.74
CA ILE A 252 -12.20 -14.66 9.91
C ILE A 252 -13.26 -13.56 9.88
N LEU A 253 -12.86 -12.32 9.55
CA LEU A 253 -13.77 -11.19 9.44
C LEU A 253 -14.83 -11.42 8.35
N GLU A 254 -14.43 -11.90 7.17
CA GLU A 254 -15.33 -12.23 6.07
C GLU A 254 -16.38 -13.27 6.50
N LYS A 255 -15.96 -14.37 7.15
CA LYS A 255 -16.89 -15.39 7.67
C LYS A 255 -17.83 -14.85 8.75
N LEU A 256 -17.37 -13.94 9.61
CA LEU A 256 -18.22 -13.31 10.62
C LEU A 256 -19.27 -12.40 9.97
N LEU A 257 -18.87 -11.64 8.95
CA LEU A 257 -19.78 -10.81 8.17
C LEU A 257 -20.80 -11.67 7.42
N ASP A 258 -20.40 -12.80 6.82
CA ASP A 258 -21.32 -13.73 6.17
C ASP A 258 -22.40 -14.25 7.13
N VAL A 259 -22.01 -14.64 8.35
CA VAL A 259 -22.96 -15.09 9.38
C VAL A 259 -23.92 -13.96 9.77
N LEU A 260 -23.42 -12.73 9.88
CA LEU A 260 -24.24 -11.56 10.20
C LEU A 260 -25.23 -11.24 9.06
N VAL A 261 -24.79 -11.28 7.80
CA VAL A 261 -25.63 -11.07 6.62
C VAL A 261 -26.73 -12.13 6.54
N ILE A 262 -26.40 -13.41 6.75
CA ILE A 262 -27.37 -14.51 6.71
C ILE A 262 -28.37 -14.43 7.86
N SER A 263 -27.92 -14.14 9.08
CA SER A 263 -28.78 -14.10 10.28
C SER A 263 -29.70 -12.87 10.34
N SER A 264 -29.28 -11.76 9.75
CA SER A 264 -29.98 -10.49 9.79
C SER A 264 -30.68 -10.14 8.47
N SER A 265 -30.59 -11.03 7.47
CA SER A 265 -31.13 -10.84 6.11
C SER A 265 -30.69 -9.51 5.48
N LEU A 266 -29.42 -9.17 5.63
CA LEU A 266 -28.84 -7.96 5.01
C LEU A 266 -28.54 -8.23 3.53
N GLU A 267 -28.48 -7.17 2.73
CA GLU A 267 -28.00 -7.29 1.34
C GLU A 267 -26.48 -7.31 1.28
N LYS A 268 -25.84 -6.42 2.05
CA LYS A 268 -24.40 -6.23 2.05
C LYS A 268 -23.93 -5.69 3.40
N ALA A 269 -22.71 -6.08 3.80
CA ALA A 269 -22.08 -5.58 5.02
C ALA A 269 -20.60 -5.27 4.78
N PHE A 270 -20.17 -4.08 5.16
CA PHE A 270 -18.80 -3.59 5.05
C PHE A 270 -18.26 -3.23 6.42
N LEU A 271 -17.05 -3.68 6.71
CA LEU A 271 -16.28 -3.24 7.88
C LEU A 271 -15.31 -2.15 7.43
N MET A 272 -15.55 -0.91 7.82
CA MET A 272 -14.86 0.28 7.30
C MET A 272 -14.11 1.03 8.40
N ASP A 273 -13.01 1.66 8.01
CA ASP A 273 -12.34 2.68 8.82
C ASP A 273 -12.98 4.05 8.56
N ILE A 274 -13.29 4.78 9.63
CA ILE A 274 -13.93 6.10 9.57
C ILE A 274 -13.03 7.11 8.86
N TYR A 275 -11.73 7.11 9.15
CA TYR A 275 -10.83 8.17 8.69
C TYR A 275 -10.36 7.95 7.26
N SER A 276 -9.91 6.74 6.93
CA SER A 276 -9.47 6.43 5.57
C SER A 276 -10.62 6.14 4.60
N ARG A 277 -11.83 5.89 5.11
CA ARG A 277 -13.01 5.45 4.33
C ARG A 277 -12.79 4.16 3.55
N THR A 278 -11.71 3.44 3.83
CA THR A 278 -11.42 2.15 3.22
C THR A 278 -12.14 1.04 4.00
N PHE A 279 -12.59 0.01 3.31
CA PHE A 279 -13.09 -1.19 3.96
C PHE A 279 -11.92 -2.15 4.25
N VAL A 280 -11.95 -2.74 5.43
CA VAL A 280 -10.99 -3.77 5.88
C VAL A 280 -11.46 -5.15 5.46
N ALA A 281 -12.77 -5.38 5.54
CA ALA A 281 -13.40 -6.64 5.18
C ALA A 281 -14.80 -6.39 4.62
N SER A 282 -15.20 -7.25 3.70
CA SER A 282 -16.57 -7.35 3.19
C SER A 282 -17.06 -8.78 3.38
N ASP A 283 -18.37 -8.97 3.26
CA ASP A 283 -18.98 -10.27 3.07
C ASP A 283 -18.65 -10.87 1.68
N SER A 284 -18.89 -12.17 1.54
CA SER A 284 -18.59 -12.98 0.35
C SER A 284 -19.53 -12.74 -0.85
N SER A 285 -20.61 -11.97 -0.67
CA SER A 285 -21.50 -11.63 -1.78
C SER A 285 -20.79 -10.76 -2.83
N LEU A 286 -21.35 -10.68 -4.04
CA LEU A 286 -20.80 -9.86 -5.11
C LEU A 286 -20.57 -8.42 -4.63
N PHE A 287 -19.45 -7.83 -5.04
CA PHE A 287 -19.10 -6.47 -4.65
C PHE A 287 -20.10 -5.49 -5.28
N ASP A 288 -20.71 -4.65 -4.44
CA ASP A 288 -21.63 -3.58 -4.86
C ASP A 288 -20.90 -2.23 -4.78
N PRO A 289 -20.44 -1.68 -5.93
CA PRO A 289 -19.70 -0.42 -5.94
C PRO A 289 -20.58 0.76 -5.54
N ILE A 290 -21.87 0.74 -5.86
CA ILE A 290 -22.81 1.84 -5.58
C ILE A 290 -23.10 1.87 -4.07
N GLY A 291 -23.39 0.71 -3.48
CA GLY A 291 -23.58 0.61 -2.04
C GLY A 291 -22.34 1.04 -1.25
N PHE A 292 -21.15 0.73 -1.76
CA PHE A 292 -19.88 1.16 -1.15
C PHE A 292 -19.69 2.69 -1.21
N GLU A 293 -19.89 3.31 -2.37
CA GLU A 293 -19.82 4.77 -2.58
C GLU A 293 -20.77 5.50 -1.60
N LEU A 294 -22.03 5.06 -1.52
CA LEU A 294 -23.00 5.63 -0.58
C LEU A 294 -22.56 5.49 0.88
N CYS A 295 -21.96 4.36 1.27
CA CYS A 295 -21.46 4.16 2.63
C CYS A 295 -20.27 5.08 2.93
N ALA A 296 -19.34 5.24 1.98
CA ALA A 296 -18.18 6.12 2.12
C ALA A 296 -18.58 7.59 2.26
N ASP A 297 -19.56 8.04 1.49
CA ASP A 297 -20.12 9.39 1.58
C ASP A 297 -20.81 9.66 2.91
N ILE A 298 -21.57 8.69 3.43
CA ILE A 298 -22.23 8.85 4.73
C ILE A 298 -21.20 8.95 5.86
N LEU A 299 -20.06 8.24 5.78
CA LEU A 299 -19.00 8.38 6.77
C LEU A 299 -18.41 9.80 6.80
N ASN A 300 -18.27 10.46 5.64
CA ASN A 300 -17.88 11.87 5.58
C ASN A 300 -18.90 12.75 6.31
N VAL A 301 -20.19 12.58 5.99
CA VAL A 301 -21.28 13.34 6.63
C VAL A 301 -21.28 13.13 8.15
N ILE A 302 -21.09 11.88 8.61
CA ILE A 302 -21.00 11.56 10.03
C ILE A 302 -19.79 12.25 10.68
N SER A 303 -18.63 12.24 10.02
CA SER A 303 -17.42 12.91 10.52
C SER A 303 -17.65 14.41 10.64
N GLU A 304 -18.19 15.05 9.61
CA GLU A 304 -18.45 16.49 9.57
C GLU A 304 -19.49 16.92 10.61
N ILE A 305 -20.59 16.17 10.76
CA ILE A 305 -21.61 16.44 11.79
C ILE A 305 -21.01 16.29 13.19
N ASN A 306 -20.19 15.26 13.42
CA ASN A 306 -19.53 15.07 14.71
C ASN A 306 -18.53 16.20 15.00
N GLU A 307 -17.80 16.69 14.01
CA GLU A 307 -16.90 17.84 14.15
C GLU A 307 -17.64 19.13 14.50
N ILE A 308 -18.84 19.34 13.93
CA ILE A 308 -19.67 20.53 14.21
C ILE A 308 -20.30 20.47 15.62
N TYR A 309 -20.95 19.35 15.95
CA TYR A 309 -21.80 19.26 17.15
C TYR A 309 -21.10 18.68 18.38
N ALA A 310 -19.99 17.97 18.19
CA ALA A 310 -19.26 17.31 19.27
C ALA A 310 -17.73 17.57 19.22
N PRO A 311 -17.26 18.82 19.05
CA PRO A 311 -15.83 19.11 18.86
C PRO A 311 -14.94 18.70 20.06
N ASN A 312 -15.53 18.59 21.26
CA ASN A 312 -14.82 18.23 22.49
C ASN A 312 -14.91 16.73 22.83
N CYS A 313 -15.68 15.94 22.09
CA CYS A 313 -15.68 14.48 22.18
C CYS A 313 -14.84 13.94 21.04
N SER A 314 -13.55 13.69 21.30
CA SER A 314 -12.77 12.87 20.39
C SER A 314 -13.48 11.53 20.22
N LEU A 315 -13.82 11.15 18.99
CA LEU A 315 -14.42 9.86 18.61
C LEU A 315 -13.75 8.67 19.31
N SER A 316 -12.47 8.82 19.66
CA SER A 316 -11.63 7.80 20.26
C SER A 316 -11.81 7.57 21.76
N ARG A 317 -12.51 8.40 22.55
CA ARG A 317 -12.31 8.30 24.02
C ARG A 317 -13.46 7.94 24.93
N ASN A 318 -14.76 8.15 24.64
CA ASN A 318 -15.80 7.75 25.62
C ASN A 318 -17.29 7.80 25.17
N SER A 319 -17.64 7.93 23.90
CA SER A 319 -19.06 8.05 23.52
C SER A 319 -19.70 6.71 23.15
N SER A 320 -20.92 6.51 23.66
CA SER A 320 -21.94 5.61 23.12
C SER A 320 -21.78 5.45 21.61
N GLY A 321 -21.67 4.20 21.16
CA GLY A 321 -21.30 3.88 19.79
C GLY A 321 -22.07 4.70 18.76
N ILE A 322 -21.36 5.27 17.80
CA ILE A 322 -21.94 6.00 16.68
C ILE A 322 -22.91 5.07 15.98
N SER A 323 -24.18 5.44 15.94
CA SER A 323 -25.21 4.72 15.19
C SER A 323 -25.93 5.70 14.28
N CYS A 324 -25.93 5.45 12.98
CA CYS A 324 -26.63 6.24 11.98
C CYS A 324 -27.52 5.32 11.15
N SER A 325 -28.72 5.76 10.83
CA SER A 325 -29.67 5.02 10.00
C SER A 325 -30.31 5.99 9.01
N ILE A 326 -30.08 5.76 7.71
CA ILE A 326 -30.57 6.61 6.63
C ILE A 326 -31.48 5.78 5.73
N ASN A 327 -32.75 6.16 5.67
CA ASN A 327 -33.72 5.54 4.76
C ASN A 327 -33.65 6.25 3.40
N LEU A 328 -33.48 5.47 2.35
CA LEU A 328 -33.53 5.94 0.96
C LEU A 328 -34.92 5.71 0.37
N ASP A 329 -35.33 6.61 -0.52
CA ASP A 329 -36.61 6.52 -1.24
C ASP A 329 -36.69 5.26 -2.13
N SER A 330 -35.54 4.71 -2.53
CA SER A 330 -35.41 3.46 -3.30
C SER A 330 -35.86 2.21 -2.55
N GLY A 331 -36.17 2.30 -1.26
CA GLY A 331 -36.58 1.15 -0.46
C GLY A 331 -35.44 0.46 0.30
N HIS A 332 -34.26 1.10 0.36
CA HIS A 332 -33.11 0.61 1.11
C HIS A 332 -32.86 1.46 2.36
N LEU A 333 -32.44 0.83 3.44
CA LEU A 333 -31.97 1.43 4.68
C LEU A 333 -30.46 1.20 4.77
N LEU A 334 -29.71 2.29 4.91
CA LEU A 334 -28.29 2.27 5.21
C LEU A 334 -28.13 2.39 6.72
N HIS A 335 -27.58 1.36 7.34
CA HIS A 335 -27.37 1.31 8.78
C HIS A 335 -25.89 1.23 9.10
N ILE A 336 -25.41 2.19 9.89
CA ILE A 336 -24.00 2.36 10.22
C ILE A 336 -23.85 2.31 11.73
N GLN A 337 -23.02 1.40 12.25
CA GLN A 337 -22.81 1.23 13.68
C GLN A 337 -21.32 1.07 14.01
N SER A 338 -20.82 1.83 15.00
CA SER A 338 -19.43 1.72 15.45
C SER A 338 -19.18 0.42 16.23
N ILE A 339 -18.20 -0.35 15.79
CA ILE A 339 -17.73 -1.54 16.50
C ILE A 339 -16.64 -1.13 17.51
N ASP A 340 -15.63 -0.40 17.04
CA ASP A 340 -14.47 0.04 17.82
C ASP A 340 -14.14 1.51 17.52
N HIS A 341 -13.12 2.09 18.16
CA HIS A 341 -12.76 3.51 18.08
C HIS A 341 -12.79 4.11 16.67
N ASN A 342 -12.17 3.43 15.70
CA ASN A 342 -12.07 3.89 14.31
C ASN A 342 -12.82 2.98 13.33
N ILE A 343 -13.48 1.92 13.81
CA ILE A 343 -14.06 0.88 12.96
C ILE A 343 -15.57 0.91 13.04
N VAL A 344 -16.18 0.93 11.87
CA VAL A 344 -17.62 1.01 11.70
C VAL A 344 -18.10 -0.11 10.81
N LEU A 345 -19.23 -0.69 11.18
CA LEU A 345 -19.99 -1.61 10.35
C LEU A 345 -21.02 -0.79 9.55
N ALA A 346 -20.90 -0.81 8.23
CA ALA A 346 -21.89 -0.26 7.32
C ALA A 346 -22.70 -1.41 6.70
N CYS A 347 -24.02 -1.38 6.84
CA CYS A 347 -24.94 -2.40 6.39
C CYS A 347 -25.96 -1.80 5.41
N VAL A 348 -26.22 -2.52 4.32
CA VAL A 348 -27.30 -2.21 3.38
C VAL A 348 -28.45 -3.19 3.62
N ILE A 349 -29.64 -2.66 3.90
CA ILE A 349 -30.81 -3.41 4.35
C ILE A 349 -32.01 -3.07 3.45
N ARG A 350 -32.81 -4.05 3.04
CA ARG A 350 -34.11 -3.76 2.41
C ARG A 350 -35.16 -3.34 3.43
N ASN A 351 -36.00 -2.36 3.09
CA ASN A 351 -37.07 -1.84 3.96
C ASN A 351 -38.06 -2.92 4.44
N GLU A 352 -38.25 -3.99 3.69
CA GLU A 352 -39.10 -5.12 4.07
C GLU A 352 -38.60 -5.84 5.35
N HIS A 353 -37.29 -5.84 5.58
CA HIS A 353 -36.65 -6.50 6.72
C HIS A 353 -36.42 -5.57 7.92
N VAL A 354 -36.75 -4.28 7.80
CA VAL A 354 -36.54 -3.27 8.86
C VAL A 354 -37.42 -3.50 10.09
N LYS A 355 -38.53 -4.23 9.97
CA LYS A 355 -39.40 -4.60 11.11
C LYS A 355 -38.65 -5.37 12.20
N ASN A 356 -37.52 -5.99 11.86
CA ASN A 356 -36.65 -6.73 12.77
C ASN A 356 -35.43 -5.92 13.25
N ALA A 357 -35.42 -4.58 13.15
CA ALA A 357 -34.27 -3.73 13.51
C ALA A 357 -33.67 -4.05 14.89
N SER A 358 -34.51 -4.40 15.88
CA SER A 358 -34.04 -4.81 17.20
C SER A 358 -33.20 -6.11 17.16
N LEU A 359 -33.56 -7.07 16.32
CA LEU A 359 -32.78 -8.30 16.14
C LEU A 359 -31.45 -8.01 15.44
N ILE A 360 -31.45 -7.10 14.47
CA ILE A 360 -30.25 -6.66 13.76
C ILE A 360 -29.27 -6.04 14.74
N ASN A 361 -29.73 -5.11 15.59
CA ASN A 361 -28.88 -4.48 16.61
C ASN A 361 -28.31 -5.51 17.60
N ILE A 362 -29.12 -6.48 18.05
CA ILE A 362 -28.65 -7.57 18.92
C ILE A 362 -27.57 -8.41 18.23
N ASN A 363 -27.76 -8.75 16.95
CA ASN A 363 -26.77 -9.51 16.18
C ASN A 363 -25.47 -8.71 15.99
N ILE A 364 -25.57 -7.41 15.73
CA ILE A 364 -24.39 -6.54 15.63
C ILE A 364 -23.68 -6.41 16.98
N ASP A 365 -24.42 -6.31 18.08
CA ASP A 365 -23.83 -6.27 19.43
C ASP A 365 -23.11 -7.58 19.78
N ILE A 366 -23.67 -8.73 19.38
CA ILE A 366 -22.98 -10.03 19.49
C ILE A 366 -21.70 -10.02 18.65
N LEU A 367 -21.76 -9.55 17.39
CA LEU A 367 -20.58 -9.46 16.54
C LEU A 367 -19.51 -8.55 17.17
N LYS A 368 -19.90 -7.39 17.69
CA LYS A 368 -19.02 -6.46 18.41
C LYS A 368 -18.35 -7.14 19.61
N GLN A 369 -19.12 -7.86 20.44
CA GLN A 369 -18.55 -8.61 21.56
C GLN A 369 -17.58 -9.69 21.09
N THR A 370 -17.88 -10.41 20.00
CA THR A 370 -16.98 -11.45 19.49
C THR A 370 -15.68 -10.87 18.93
N LEU A 371 -15.72 -9.73 18.24
CA LEU A 371 -14.52 -9.05 17.74
C LEU A 371 -13.65 -8.55 18.90
N ILE A 372 -14.26 -7.94 19.91
CA ILE A 372 -13.56 -7.47 21.12
C ILE A 372 -12.92 -8.65 21.88
N GLN A 373 -13.65 -9.76 22.05
CA GLN A 373 -13.17 -10.89 22.84
C GLN A 373 -12.17 -11.79 22.13
N LYS A 374 -12.24 -11.95 20.80
CA LYS A 374 -11.38 -12.91 20.06
C LYS A 374 -10.26 -12.27 19.27
N VAL A 375 -10.42 -11.02 18.82
CA VAL A 375 -9.44 -10.33 17.96
C VAL A 375 -8.68 -9.27 18.76
N LEU A 376 -9.33 -8.61 19.72
CA LEU A 376 -8.73 -7.54 20.53
C LEU A 376 -8.12 -8.03 21.87
N SER A 377 -8.49 -9.22 22.36
CA SER A 377 -7.90 -9.79 23.58
C SER A 377 -6.38 -10.05 23.41
N PRO A 378 -5.58 -9.91 24.48
CA PRO A 378 -4.13 -10.09 24.44
C PRO A 378 -3.67 -11.49 24.03
#